data_AF-A0A4Y8C7Y6-F1
#
_entry.id   AF-A0A4Y8C7Y6-F1
#
_cell.length_a   1.000
_cell.length_b   1.000
_cell.length_c   1.000
_cell.angle_alpha   90.00
_cell.angle_beta   90.00
_cell.angle_gamma   90.00
#
_symmetry.space_group_name_H-M   'P 1'
#
loop_
_entity.id
_entity.type
_entity.pdbx_description
1 polymer ?
#
loop_
_entity_poly.entity_id
_entity_poly.type
_entity_poly.pdbx_seq_one_letter_code
_entity_poly.pdbx_strand_id
1 'polypeptide(L)'
;SSDAFRGMVADDPDDQSATTAAFDALHHVAGLRLRAGRITVVDATNVQRSSREPLVALAREHHVLPVAIVLDLPESLCQERVAAGRG
;
A
#
# COMPACT_ATOMS: atom_id res chain seq x y z
N SER A 1 5.49 2.46 0.48
CA SER A 1 4.99 1.73 -0.69
C SER A 1 5.04 0.23 -0.42
N SER A 2 4.10 -0.55 -0.95
CA SER A 2 4.19 -2.01 -1.04
C SER A 2 5.47 -2.50 -1.74
N ASP A 3 5.97 -1.74 -2.72
CA ASP A 3 7.14 -2.13 -3.51
C ASP A 3 8.42 -2.06 -2.67
N ALA A 4 8.49 -1.10 -1.74
CA ALA A 4 9.59 -1.04 -0.76
C ALA A 4 9.60 -2.25 0.18
N PHE A 5 8.43 -2.74 0.58
CA PHE A 5 8.33 -3.97 1.38
C PHE A 5 8.65 -5.21 0.55
N ARG A 6 8.30 -5.21 -0.74
CA ARG A 6 8.65 -6.29 -1.66
C ARG A 6 10.16 -6.40 -1.87
N GLY A 7 10.84 -5.28 -2.13
CA GLY A 7 12.30 -5.22 -2.17
C GLY A 7 12.96 -5.63 -0.85
N MET A 8 12.30 -5.43 0.29
CA MET A 8 12.82 -5.89 1.59
C MET A 8 12.72 -7.41 1.79
N VAL A 9 11.68 -8.05 1.26
CA VAL A 9 11.44 -9.49 1.49
C VAL A 9 11.97 -10.39 0.37
N ALA A 10 12.20 -9.84 -0.82
CA ALA A 10 12.58 -10.60 -2.01
C ALA A 10 13.82 -10.02 -2.74
N ASP A 11 14.45 -8.97 -2.19
CA ASP A 11 15.54 -8.23 -2.83
C ASP A 11 15.20 -7.62 -4.22
N ASP A 12 13.93 -7.69 -4.62
CA ASP A 12 13.39 -7.18 -5.89
C ASP A 12 12.03 -6.48 -5.66
N PRO A 13 11.93 -5.16 -5.87
CA PRO A 13 10.68 -4.40 -5.71
C PRO A 13 9.62 -4.67 -6.79
N ASP A 14 9.94 -5.44 -7.83
CA ASP A 14 9.01 -5.83 -8.90
C ASP A 14 8.52 -7.29 -8.79
N ASP A 15 9.11 -8.12 -7.91
CA ASP A 15 8.77 -9.54 -7.75
C ASP A 15 7.36 -9.80 -7.21
N GLN A 16 6.40 -10.04 -8.12
CA GLN A 16 5.00 -10.27 -7.78
C GLN A 16 4.76 -11.54 -6.95
N SER A 17 5.68 -12.51 -6.96
CA SER A 17 5.56 -13.72 -6.13
C SER A 17 5.62 -13.40 -4.63
N ALA A 18 6.30 -12.32 -4.27
CA ALA A 18 6.46 -11.85 -2.91
C ALA A 18 5.32 -10.95 -2.39
N THR A 19 4.22 -10.80 -3.14
CA THR A 19 3.13 -9.87 -2.79
C THR A 19 2.58 -10.13 -1.39
N THR A 20 2.26 -11.38 -1.06
CA THR A 20 1.70 -11.70 0.25
C THR A 20 2.66 -11.34 1.38
N ALA A 21 3.93 -11.75 1.27
CA ALA A 21 4.95 -11.43 2.27
C ALA A 21 5.19 -9.92 2.42
N ALA A 22 5.18 -9.17 1.31
CA ALA A 22 5.31 -7.73 1.32
C ALA A 22 4.12 -7.05 2.05
N PHE A 23 2.89 -7.50 1.81
CA PHE A 23 1.70 -6.98 2.50
C PHE A 23 1.67 -7.37 3.98
N ASP A 24 2.10 -8.58 4.35
CA ASP A 24 2.20 -8.99 5.75
C ASP A 24 3.17 -8.08 6.53
N ALA A 25 4.34 -7.83 5.97
CA ALA A 25 5.32 -6.91 6.54
C ALA A 25 4.78 -5.47 6.62
N LEU A 26 4.11 -5.00 5.55
CA LEU A 26 3.48 -3.68 5.49
C LEU A 26 2.44 -3.50 6.60
N HIS A 27 1.52 -4.45 6.76
CA HIS A 27 0.48 -4.38 7.78
C HIS A 27 1.07 -4.40 9.19
N HIS A 28 2.10 -5.23 9.42
CA HIS A 28 2.79 -5.28 10.71
C HIS A 28 3.42 -3.93 11.08
N VAL A 29 4.18 -3.32 10.16
CA VAL A 29 4.82 -2.01 10.38
C VAL A 29 3.78 -0.90 10.52
N ALA A 30 2.71 -0.92 9.73
CA ALA A 30 1.61 0.03 9.87
C ALA A 30 0.98 -0.05 11.27
N GLY A 31 0.74 -1.27 11.79
CA GLY A 31 0.23 -1.47 13.15
C GLY A 31 1.17 -0.93 14.22
N LEU A 32 2.49 -1.17 14.09
CA LEU A 32 3.49 -0.59 14.99
C LEU A 32 3.44 0.94 15.03
N ARG A 33 3.32 1.58 13.86
CA ARG A 33 3.21 3.04 13.76
C ARG A 33 1.94 3.57 14.40
N LEU A 34 0.80 2.93 14.14
CA LEU A 34 -0.49 3.32 14.71
C LEU A 34 -0.51 3.16 16.23
N ARG A 35 0.07 2.07 16.78
CA ARG A 35 0.26 1.93 18.24
C ARG A 35 1.06 3.07 18.86
N ALA A 36 2.05 3.59 18.13
CA ALA A 36 2.85 4.73 18.55
C ALA A 36 2.18 6.10 18.30
N GLY A 37 0.90 6.14 17.92
CA GLY A 37 0.16 7.37 17.63
C GLY A 37 0.65 8.12 16.40
N ARG A 38 1.32 7.42 15.46
CA ARG A 38 1.88 8.04 14.24
C ARG A 38 0.91 7.92 13.07
N ILE A 39 0.63 9.05 12.42
CA ILE A 39 -0.07 9.07 11.13
C ILE A 39 0.68 8.15 10.15
N THR A 40 -0.07 7.31 9.45
CA THR A 40 0.47 6.30 8.54
C THR A 40 -0.28 6.37 7.22
N VAL A 41 0.48 6.53 6.15
CA VAL A 41 -0.02 6.51 4.77
C VAL A 41 0.41 5.19 4.15
N VAL A 42 -0.57 4.44 3.62
CA VAL A 42 -0.32 3.21 2.86
C VAL A 42 -0.37 3.54 1.39
N ASP A 43 0.79 3.53 0.78
CA ASP A 43 0.98 3.71 -0.66
C ASP A 43 0.97 2.34 -1.35
N ALA A 44 -0.16 2.01 -1.96
CA ALA A 44 -0.43 0.82 -2.76
C ALA A 44 -1.66 1.09 -3.63
N THR A 45 -1.85 0.33 -4.72
CA THR A 45 -2.97 0.56 -5.66
C THR A 45 -4.34 0.47 -4.97
N ASN A 46 -4.53 -0.46 -4.03
CA ASN A 46 -5.72 -0.57 -3.19
C ASN A 46 -7.07 -0.56 -3.94
N VAL A 47 -7.08 -0.91 -5.23
CA VAL A 47 -8.27 -0.87 -6.10
C VAL A 47 -9.25 -2.00 -5.79
N GLN A 48 -8.75 -3.16 -5.35
CA GLN A 48 -9.59 -4.29 -4.95
C GLN A 48 -10.09 -4.13 -3.50
N ARG A 49 -11.33 -4.56 -3.26
CA ARG A 49 -11.94 -4.54 -1.91
C ARG A 49 -11.11 -5.34 -0.91
N SER A 50 -10.68 -6.54 -1.29
CA SER A 50 -9.85 -7.44 -0.48
C SER A 50 -8.54 -6.80 -0.02
N SER A 51 -7.94 -5.92 -0.84
CA SER A 51 -6.74 -5.17 -0.46
C SER A 51 -7.00 -4.11 0.61
N ARG A 52 -8.22 -3.56 0.68
CA ARG A 52 -8.60 -2.50 1.64
C ARG A 52 -9.12 -3.03 2.97
N GLU A 53 -9.75 -4.21 2.97
CA GLU A 53 -10.36 -4.81 4.16
C GLU A 53 -9.38 -4.92 5.35
N PRO A 54 -8.13 -5.41 5.18
CA PRO A 54 -7.14 -5.45 6.26
C PRO A 54 -6.77 -4.07 6.80
N LEU A 55 -6.68 -3.05 5.94
CA LEU A 55 -6.34 -1.68 6.35
C LEU A 55 -7.45 -1.06 7.20
N VAL A 56 -8.71 -1.30 6.84
CA VAL A 56 -9.87 -0.86 7.63
C VAL A 56 -9.91 -1.60 8.98
N ALA A 57 -9.63 -2.89 9.00
CA ALA A 57 -9.55 -3.67 10.24
C ALA A 57 -8.44 -3.12 11.16
N LEU A 58 -7.24 -2.89 10.61
CA LEU A 58 -6.10 -2.34 11.34
C LEU A 58 -6.39 -0.95 11.94
N ALA A 59 -7.08 -0.09 11.19
CA ALA A 59 -7.51 1.22 11.70
C ALA A 59 -8.47 1.08 12.89
N ARG A 60 -9.41 0.12 12.83
CA ARG A 60 -10.35 -0.17 13.92
C ARG A 60 -9.64 -0.71 15.16
N GLU A 61 -8.72 -1.66 15.00
CA GLU A 61 -7.91 -2.21 16.10
C GLU A 61 -7.15 -1.13 16.87
N HIS A 62 -6.72 -0.09 16.17
CA HIS A 62 -6.00 1.05 16.75
C HIS A 62 -6.87 2.28 17.03
N HIS A 63 -8.20 2.17 16.93
CA HIS A 63 -9.16 3.24 17.24
C HIS A 63 -8.90 4.55 16.46
N VAL A 64 -8.43 4.43 15.20
CA VAL A 64 -8.21 5.56 14.30
C VAL A 64 -9.20 5.55 13.14
N LEU A 65 -9.41 6.72 12.53
CA LEU A 65 -10.27 6.85 11.36
C LEU A 65 -9.48 6.53 10.08
N PRO A 66 -9.89 5.52 9.27
CA PRO A 66 -9.30 5.31 7.96
C PRO A 66 -9.78 6.38 6.98
N VAL A 67 -8.87 6.89 6.15
CA VAL A 67 -9.16 7.88 5.11
C VAL A 67 -8.69 7.35 3.76
N ALA A 68 -9.54 7.46 2.74
CA ALA A 68 -9.22 7.10 1.37
C ALA A 68 -8.93 8.37 0.55
N ILE A 69 -7.82 8.37 -0.18
CA ILE A 69 -7.49 9.36 -1.21
C ILE A 69 -7.62 8.63 -2.54
N VAL A 70 -8.65 8.96 -3.32
CA VAL A 70 -8.93 8.30 -4.59
C VAL A 70 -8.41 9.15 -5.74
N LEU A 71 -7.53 8.58 -6.55
CA LEU A 71 -7.08 9.17 -7.81
C LEU A 71 -7.99 8.70 -8.94
N ASP A 72 -9.12 9.37 -9.11
CA ASP A 72 -10.09 9.09 -10.18
C ASP A 72 -9.66 9.80 -11.48
N LEU A 73 -8.70 9.19 -12.16
CA LEU A 73 -8.04 9.74 -13.36
C LEU A 73 -8.40 8.89 -14.59
N PRO A 74 -8.45 9.51 -15.80
CA PRO A 74 -8.59 8.75 -17.03
C PRO A 74 -7.44 7.74 -17.22
N GLU A 75 -7.76 6.54 -17.69
CA GLU A 75 -6.77 5.48 -17.95
C GLU A 75 -5.65 5.95 -18.89
N SER A 76 -6.02 6.69 -19.95
CA SER A 76 -5.07 7.23 -20.93
C SER A 76 -4.00 8.12 -20.29
N LEU A 77 -4.38 8.93 -19.31
CA LEU A 77 -3.44 9.80 -18.58
C LEU A 77 -2.48 8.97 -17.72
N CYS A 78 -2.97 7.90 -17.08
CA CYS A 78 -2.14 7.00 -16.29
C CYS A 78 -1.13 6.27 -17.19
N GLN A 79 -1.58 5.77 -18.35
CA GLN A 79 -0.71 5.10 -19.33
C GLN A 79 0.37 6.04 -19.88
N GLU A 80 0.00 7.27 -20.26
CA GLU A 80 0.94 8.30 -20.75
C GLU A 80 2.03 8.58 -19.71
N ARG A 81 1.66 8.78 -18.44
CA ARG A 81 2.61 9.07 -17.36
C ARG A 81 3.53 7.90 -17.04
N VAL A 82 3.02 6.67 -17.06
CA VAL A 82 3.84 5.46 -16.88
C VAL A 82 4.84 5.30 -18.02
N ALA A 83 4.46 5.62 -19.26
CA ALA A 83 5.37 5.59 -20.40
C ALA A 83 6.45 6.68 -20.33
N ALA A 84 6.10 7.88 -19.86
CA ALA A 84 7.05 9.00 -19.70
C ALA A 84 8.03 8.82 -18.53
N GLY A 85 7.65 8.11 -17.46
CA GLY A 85 8.41 7.96 -16.23
C GLY A 85 9.44 6.81 -16.20
N ARG A 86 9.63 6.07 -17.31
CA ARG A 86 10.64 4.98 -17.43
C ARG A 86 11.93 5.43 -18.16
N GLY A 87 12.24 6.73 -18.09
CA GLY A 87 13.47 7.33 -18.64
C GLY A 87 14.62 7.32 -17.64
#